data_AF-M0GZR9-F1
#
_entry.id   AF-M0GZR9-F1
#
_cell.length_a   1.000
_cell.length_b   1.000
_cell.length_c   1.000
_cell.angle_alpha   90.00
_cell.angle_beta   90.00
_cell.angle_gamma   90.00
#
_symmetry.space_group_name_H-M   'P 1'
#
loop_
_entity.id
_entity.type
_entity.pdbx_description
1 polymer ?
#
loop_
_entity_poly.entity_id
_entity_poly.type
_entity_poly.pdbx_seq_one_letter_code
_entity_poly.pdbx_strand_id
1 'polypeptide(L)'
;MNDTSGGRRILLLVGASVVAISGILGVFIGENGGQVAAEISLFGLLSLPTTPLAFSLYGMVFSAVILGALFALVEYASRVENAR
;
A
#
# COMPACT_ATOMS: atom_id res chain seq x y z
N MET A 1 -8.94 -0.49 -30.56
CA MET A 1 -8.00 -0.26 -29.44
C MET A 1 -8.66 -0.85 -28.21
N ASN A 2 -7.98 -1.68 -27.43
CA ASN A 2 -8.57 -2.35 -26.27
C ASN A 2 -8.74 -1.35 -25.11
N ASP A 3 -9.88 -0.67 -25.04
CA ASP A 3 -10.14 0.38 -24.05
C ASP A 3 -10.14 -0.13 -22.60
N THR A 4 -10.47 -1.41 -22.38
CA THR A 4 -10.37 -2.09 -21.07
C THR A 4 -8.93 -2.33 -20.63
N SER A 5 -8.00 -2.53 -21.57
CA SER A 5 -6.58 -2.77 -21.26
C SER A 5 -5.87 -1.49 -20.80
N GLY A 6 -6.29 -0.32 -21.31
CA GLY A 6 -5.74 0.98 -20.95
C GLY A 6 -6.05 1.35 -19.50
N GLY A 7 -7.32 1.29 -19.11
CA GLY A 7 -7.75 1.62 -17.75
C GLY A 7 -7.09 0.74 -16.68
N ARG A 8 -7.08 -0.59 -16.89
CA ARG A 8 -6.40 -1.52 -15.98
C ARG A 8 -4.90 -1.23 -15.88
N ARG A 9 -4.23 -0.93 -16.99
CA ARG A 9 -2.80 -0.61 -16.99
C ARG A 9 -2.50 0.67 -16.23
N ILE A 10 -3.32 1.71 -16.37
CA ILE A 10 -3.17 2.97 -15.63
C ILE A 10 -3.34 2.72 -14.13
N LEU A 11 -4.38 2.00 -13.72
CA LEU A 11 -4.62 1.68 -12.30
C LEU A 11 -3.47 0.89 -11.69
N LEU A 12 -2.92 -0.09 -12.43
CA LEU A 12 -1.75 -0.84 -11.97
C LEU A 12 -0.49 0.04 -11.87
N LEU A 13 -0.26 0.94 -12.82
CA LEU A 13 0.87 1.87 -12.77
C LEU A 13 0.78 2.82 -11.59
N VAL A 14 -0.41 3.38 -11.34
CA VAL A 14 -0.67 4.24 -10.18
C VAL A 14 -0.53 3.46 -8.88
N GLY A 15 -1.07 2.25 -8.81
CA GLY A 15 -0.93 1.42 -7.62
C GLY A 15 0.53 1.07 -7.32
N ALA A 16 1.29 0.67 -8.35
CA ALA A 16 2.71 0.38 -8.24
C ALA A 16 3.53 1.61 -7.81
N SER A 17 3.21 2.80 -8.35
CA SER A 17 3.91 4.02 -7.96
C SER A 17 3.65 4.39 -6.50
N VAL A 18 2.41 4.26 -6.02
CA VAL A 18 2.06 4.49 -4.60
C VAL A 18 2.79 3.52 -3.68
N VAL A 19 2.86 2.24 -4.05
CA VAL A 19 3.63 1.24 -3.29
C VAL A 19 5.11 1.60 -3.26
N ALA A 20 5.70 1.94 -4.41
CA ALA A 20 7.11 2.34 -4.49
C ALA A 20 7.39 3.59 -3.62
N ILE A 21 6.53 4.62 -3.69
CA ILE A 21 6.64 5.83 -2.87
C ILE A 21 6.52 5.47 -1.39
N SER A 22 5.61 4.59 -1.01
CA SER A 22 5.45 4.14 0.38
C SER A 22 6.71 3.44 0.89
N GLY A 23 7.35 2.62 0.05
CA GLY A 23 8.63 1.98 0.37
C GLY A 23 9.75 2.99 0.57
N ILE A 24 9.87 3.98 -0.33
CA ILE A 24 10.85 5.07 -0.22
C ILE A 24 10.64 5.84 1.08
N LEU A 25 9.41 6.25 1.38
CA LEU A 25 9.08 6.96 2.61
C LEU A 25 9.40 6.13 3.86
N GLY A 26 9.12 4.82 3.83
CA GLY A 26 9.41 3.94 4.96
C GLY A 26 10.91 3.82 5.27
N VAL A 27 11.80 3.92 4.27
CA VAL A 27 13.25 3.99 4.51
C VAL A 27 13.58 5.24 5.34
N PHE A 28 13.13 6.41 4.90
CA PHE A 28 13.38 7.67 5.61
C PHE A 28 12.74 7.67 7.00
N ILE A 29 11.52 7.17 7.14
CA ILE A 29 10.83 7.10 8.42
C ILE A 29 11.56 6.17 9.38
N GLY A 30 12.05 5.01 8.92
CA GLY A 30 12.84 4.11 9.77
C GLY A 30 14.16 4.73 10.22
N GLU A 31 14.92 5.35 9.31
CA GLU A 31 16.20 6.01 9.67
C GLU A 31 16.02 7.10 10.74
N ASN A 32 14.98 7.94 10.58
CA ASN A 32 14.70 9.00 11.54
C ASN A 32 14.04 8.47 12.82
N GLY A 33 13.12 7.51 12.69
CA GLY A 33 12.38 6.91 13.81
C GLY A 33 13.27 6.09 14.74
N GLY A 34 14.27 5.39 14.20
CA GLY A 34 15.25 4.62 14.99
C GLY A 34 16.09 5.47 15.94
N GLN A 35 16.20 6.77 15.71
CA GLN A 35 16.86 7.70 16.62
C GLN A 35 15.99 8.06 17.84
N VAL A 36 14.67 7.89 17.72
CA VAL A 36 13.69 8.26 18.76
C VAL A 36 13.32 7.05 19.61
N ALA A 37 13.01 5.92 18.96
CA ALA A 37 12.64 4.68 19.63
C ALA A 37 13.04 3.48 18.78
N ALA A 38 13.46 2.38 19.41
CA ALA A 38 13.82 1.15 18.70
C ALA A 38 12.61 0.42 18.09
N GLU A 39 11.42 0.63 18.66
CA GLU A 39 10.16 0.03 18.20
C GLU A 39 9.00 1.01 18.39
N ILE A 40 7.99 0.89 17.54
CA ILE A 40 6.74 1.63 17.63
C ILE A 40 5.57 0.65 17.74
N SER A 41 4.67 0.89 18.69
CA SER A 41 3.45 0.10 18.82
C SER A 41 2.39 0.60 17.82
N LEU A 42 1.98 -0.28 16.92
CA LEU A 42 0.87 -0.08 16.00
C LEU A 42 -0.42 -0.55 16.67
N PHE A 43 -1.35 0.39 16.84
CA PHE A 43 -2.69 0.18 17.41
C PHE A 43 -2.69 -0.45 18.82
N GLY A 44 -1.54 -0.52 19.51
CA GLY A 44 -1.41 -1.22 20.79
C GLY A 44 -1.30 -2.75 20.67
N LEU A 45 -1.32 -3.31 19.46
CA LEU A 45 -1.35 -4.77 19.23
C LEU A 45 -0.08 -5.30 18.57
N LEU A 46 0.62 -4.49 17.80
CA LEU A 46 1.75 -4.94 16.98
C LEU A 46 2.97 -4.03 17.18
N SER A 47 4.07 -4.56 17.68
CA SER A 47 5.34 -3.83 17.75
C SER A 47 6.06 -3.90 16.40
N LEU A 48 6.31 -2.75 15.79
CA LEU A 48 7.07 -2.63 14.54
C LEU A 48 8.46 -2.08 14.85
N PRO A 49 9.55 -2.78 14.49
CA PRO A 49 10.90 -2.27 14.66
C PRO A 49 11.13 -1.08 13.74
N THR A 50 11.75 0.00 14.26
CA THR A 50 12.02 1.24 13.52
C THR A 50 13.20 1.14 12.56
N THR A 51 13.51 -0.05 12.07
CA THR A 51 14.54 -0.21 11.05
C THR A 51 14.04 0.29 9.69
N PRO A 52 14.92 0.87 8.85
CA PRO A 52 14.54 1.37 7.52
C PRO A 52 13.86 0.30 6.65
N LEU A 53 14.37 -0.93 6.71
CA LEU A 53 13.82 -2.05 5.93
C LEU A 53 12.42 -2.45 6.43
N ALA A 54 12.23 -2.56 7.75
CA ALA A 54 10.93 -2.94 8.30
C ALA A 54 9.85 -1.90 8.01
N PHE A 55 10.15 -0.61 8.17
CA PHE A 55 9.20 0.46 7.86
C PHE A 55 8.92 0.58 6.36
N SER A 56 9.92 0.38 5.51
CA SER A 56 9.74 0.31 4.05
C SER A 56 8.80 -0.82 3.65
N LEU A 57 9.04 -2.04 4.15
CA LEU A 57 8.19 -3.20 3.89
C LEU A 57 6.77 -3.00 4.42
N TYR A 58 6.64 -2.47 5.64
CA TYR A 58 5.35 -2.15 6.21
C TYR A 58 4.56 -1.18 5.31
N GLY A 59 5.17 -0.06 4.91
CA GLY A 59 4.53 0.92 4.03
C GLY A 59 4.11 0.30 2.68
N MET A 60 4.98 -0.49 2.05
CA MET A 60 4.67 -1.17 0.79
C MET A 60 3.51 -2.14 0.92
N VAL A 61 3.56 -3.03 1.91
CA VAL A 61 2.53 -4.06 2.14
C VAL A 61 1.20 -3.40 2.51
N PHE A 62 1.22 -2.44 3.43
CA PHE A 62 0.02 -1.74 3.87
C PHE A 62 -0.68 -1.02 2.71
N SER A 63 0.09 -0.28 1.89
CA SER A 63 -0.45 0.39 0.70
C SER A 63 -0.98 -0.61 -0.32
N ALA A 64 -0.28 -1.72 -0.58
CA ALA A 64 -0.74 -2.75 -1.50
C ALA A 64 -2.04 -3.41 -1.04
N VAL A 65 -2.17 -3.68 0.27
CA VAL A 65 -3.39 -4.24 0.88
C VAL A 65 -4.56 -3.28 0.73
N ILE A 66 -4.38 -2.00 1.06
CA ILE A 66 -5.45 -0.99 0.95
C ILE A 66 -5.89 -0.83 -0.50
N LEU A 67 -4.95 -0.62 -1.41
CA LEU A 67 -5.27 -0.42 -2.83
C LEU A 67 -5.91 -1.67 -3.43
N GLY A 68 -5.39 -2.86 -3.10
CA GLY A 68 -5.98 -4.14 -3.51
C GLY A 68 -7.41 -4.30 -3.01
N ALA A 69 -7.68 -3.95 -1.75
CA ALA A 69 -9.02 -3.98 -1.19
C ALA A 69 -9.97 -3.00 -1.90
N LEU A 70 -9.53 -1.76 -2.14
CA LEU A 70 -10.33 -0.76 -2.86
C LEU A 70 -10.65 -1.21 -4.28
N PHE A 71 -9.65 -1.74 -5.00
CA PHE A 71 -9.87 -2.26 -6.36
C PHE A 71 -10.79 -3.47 -6.36
N ALA A 72 -10.65 -4.38 -5.42
CA ALA A 72 -11.55 -5.53 -5.27
C ALA A 72 -12.99 -5.08 -4.96
N LEU A 73 -13.18 -4.07 -4.12
CA LEU A 73 -14.49 -3.49 -3.82
C LEU A 73 -15.13 -2.85 -5.06
N VAL A 74 -14.37 -2.08 -5.83
CA VAL A 74 -14.84 -1.49 -7.09
C VAL A 74 -15.26 -2.60 -8.06
N GLU A 75 -14.42 -3.61 -8.24
CA GLU A 75 -14.72 -4.73 -9.14
C GLU A 75 -15.95 -5.54 -8.69
N TYR A 76 -16.12 -5.71 -7.38
CA TYR A 76 -17.30 -6.33 -6.79
C TYR A 76 -18.56 -5.51 -7.07
N ALA A 77 -18.54 -4.20 -6.81
CA ALA A 77 -19.68 -3.31 -7.06
C ALA A 77 -20.08 -3.32 -8.54
N SER A 78 -19.11 -3.24 -9.46
CA SER A 78 -19.37 -3.32 -10.90
C SER A 78 -20.00 -4.65 -11.30
N ARG A 79 -19.59 -5.78 -10.70
CA ARG A 79 -20.23 -7.08 -10.96
C ARG A 79 -21.67 -7.14 -10.47
N VAL A 80 -21.96 -6.57 -9.30
CA VAL A 80 -23.32 -6.54 -8.74
C VAL A 80 -24.24 -5.67 -9.60
N GLU A 81 -23.74 -4.53 -10.09
CA GLU A 81 -24.50 -3.65 -10.99
C GLU A 81 -24.80 -4.31 -12.33
N ASN A 82 -23.82 -4.96 -12.96
CA ASN A 82 -24.00 -5.67 -14.23
C ASN A 82 -24.92 -6.92 -14.13
N ALA A 83 -25.14 -7.45 -12.92
CA ALA A 83 -26.00 -8.61 -12.68
C ALA A 83 -27.47 -8.22 -12.44
N ARG A 84 -27.80 -6.92 -12.36
CA ARG A 84 -29.15 -6.39 -12.26
C ARG A 84 -29.65 -5.92 -13.62
#